data_AF-A0ABD5TC19-F1
#
_entry.id   AF-A0ABD5TC19-F1
#
_cell.length_a   1.000
_cell.length_b   1.000
_cell.length_c   1.000
_cell.angle_alpha   90.00
_cell.angle_beta   90.00
_cell.angle_gamma   90.00
#
_symmetry.space_group_name_H-M   'P 1'
#
loop_
_entity.id
_entity.type
_entity.pdbx_description
1 polymer ?
#
loop_
_entity_poly.entity_id
_entity_poly.type
_entity_poly.pdbx_seq_one_letter_code
_entity_poly.pdbx_strand_id
1 'polypeptide(L)'
;MNRREYLRSAAGLAAVGTVGLAGCMGGSGGTGTLATHVSDQPGDIGDFESLVVTVSEVRIQPADGDLITESVDDVTADLTNLQGDKQKLVAQSELEPGEYEHVHLGISNVEGTLSDGSDAAVDTAGEAGLKFQTFVVDGEESETFEIRSDETTSFTADFTPVKQGGSGSYVLRPVADEVTVAYEEVTATTSA
;
A
#
# COMPACT_ATOMS: atom_id res chain seq x y z
N MET A 1 4.55 -15.35 39.57
CA MET A 1 4.08 -16.73 39.35
C MET A 1 2.56 -16.76 39.43
N ASN A 2 1.92 -17.25 38.36
CA ASN A 2 0.59 -17.88 38.22
C ASN A 2 -0.63 -17.20 38.91
N ARG A 3 -1.56 -16.54 38.20
CA ARG A 3 -2.58 -17.06 37.22
C ARG A 3 -3.09 -18.46 37.53
N ARG A 4 -4.32 -18.55 38.09
CA ARG A 4 -5.41 -19.50 37.76
C ARG A 4 -6.41 -19.60 38.90
N GLU A 5 -7.46 -18.81 38.82
CA GLU A 5 -8.78 -19.17 39.33
C GLU A 5 -9.78 -18.50 38.39
N TYR A 6 -10.45 -19.26 37.54
CA TYR A 6 -11.86 -19.00 37.21
C TYR A 6 -12.45 -20.28 36.62
N LEU A 7 -13.25 -20.91 37.48
CA LEU A 7 -14.45 -21.69 37.22
C LEU A 7 -14.38 -22.90 36.28
N ARG A 8 -14.39 -24.06 36.94
CA ARG A 8 -15.02 -25.29 36.47
C ARG A 8 -16.53 -25.05 36.23
N SER A 9 -17.02 -25.38 35.04
CA SER A 9 -18.42 -25.71 34.81
C SER A 9 -18.46 -26.98 33.97
N ALA A 10 -18.95 -28.06 34.56
CA ALA A 10 -19.03 -29.38 33.95
C ALA A 10 -20.45 -29.65 33.42
N ALA A 11 -20.50 -30.30 32.26
CA ALA A 11 -21.46 -31.30 31.83
C ALA A 11 -22.95 -30.92 31.65
N GLY A 12 -23.35 -30.86 30.37
CA GLY A 12 -24.13 -31.97 29.80
C GLY A 12 -25.59 -31.67 29.42
N LEU A 13 -25.86 -31.70 28.11
CA LEU A 13 -27.13 -32.15 27.51
C LEU A 13 -26.86 -32.53 26.05
N ALA A 14 -27.09 -33.81 25.73
CA ALA A 14 -27.03 -34.35 24.38
C ALA A 14 -28.40 -34.23 23.70
N ALA A 15 -28.43 -33.70 22.48
CA ALA A 15 -29.55 -33.85 21.56
C ALA A 15 -29.01 -34.27 20.19
N VAL A 16 -29.44 -35.44 19.72
CA VAL A 16 -29.20 -35.96 18.36
C VAL A 16 -30.13 -35.21 17.41
N GLY A 17 -29.56 -34.55 16.39
CA GLY A 17 -30.28 -33.89 15.30
C GLY A 17 -29.42 -33.90 14.04
N THR A 18 -29.99 -34.45 12.97
CA THR A 18 -29.39 -34.73 11.65
C THR A 18 -29.13 -33.48 10.80
N VAL A 19 -28.03 -33.51 10.04
CA VAL A 19 -27.76 -32.87 8.74
C VAL A 19 -28.21 -31.42 8.54
N GLY A 20 -27.24 -30.54 8.30
CA GLY A 20 -27.49 -29.37 7.47
C GLY A 20 -26.51 -28.23 7.69
N LEU A 21 -25.80 -27.90 6.62
CA LEU A 21 -25.09 -26.65 6.35
C LEU A 21 -23.70 -26.55 6.97
N ALA A 22 -22.71 -26.80 6.11
CA ALA A 22 -21.43 -26.13 6.15
C ALA A 22 -21.68 -24.65 6.45
N GLY A 23 -21.27 -24.21 7.65
CA GLY A 23 -21.16 -22.79 7.93
C GLY A 23 -20.04 -22.25 7.07
N CYS A 24 -20.37 -21.71 5.89
CA CYS A 24 -19.58 -20.63 5.33
C CYS A 24 -19.61 -19.53 6.39
N MET A 25 -18.54 -19.37 7.17
CA MET A 25 -18.32 -18.13 7.90
C MET A 25 -18.30 -17.03 6.84
N GLY A 26 -19.31 -16.16 6.89
CA GLY A 26 -19.61 -15.22 5.84
C GLY A 26 -18.51 -14.19 5.64
N GLY A 27 -17.98 -14.14 4.42
CA GLY A 27 -17.64 -12.88 3.77
C GLY A 27 -18.85 -12.47 2.95
N SER A 28 -19.42 -11.30 3.22
CA SER A 28 -20.40 -10.68 2.32
C SER A 28 -19.70 -10.45 0.98
N GLY A 29 -20.20 -11.09 -0.09
CA GLY A 29 -19.47 -11.30 -1.35
C GLY A 29 -19.33 -10.06 -2.24
N GLY A 30 -18.57 -9.07 -1.79
CA GLY A 30 -18.12 -7.91 -2.56
C GLY A 30 -16.60 -7.72 -2.42
N THR A 31 -15.95 -7.24 -3.47
CA THR A 31 -14.55 -6.80 -3.46
C THR A 31 -14.44 -5.42 -2.83
N GLY A 32 -13.24 -5.08 -2.34
CA GLY A 32 -12.86 -3.69 -2.06
C GLY A 32 -11.88 -3.18 -3.11
N THR A 33 -11.75 -1.87 -3.23
CA THR A 33 -10.78 -1.26 -4.15
C THR A 33 -9.57 -0.73 -3.38
N LEU A 34 -8.36 -1.09 -3.80
CA LEU A 34 -7.13 -0.42 -3.39
C LEU A 34 -6.72 0.59 -4.46
N ALA A 35 -6.79 1.88 -4.13
CA ALA A 35 -6.30 2.97 -4.98
C ALA A 35 -4.88 3.35 -4.54
N THR A 36 -3.89 3.00 -5.35
CA THR A 36 -2.48 3.28 -5.05
C THR A 36 -2.04 4.58 -5.71
N HIS A 37 -1.61 5.52 -4.89
CA HIS A 37 -1.07 6.81 -5.29
C HIS A 37 0.43 6.87 -5.02
N VAL A 38 1.11 7.80 -5.68
CA VAL A 38 2.50 8.17 -5.41
C VAL A 38 2.61 9.65 -5.12
N SER A 39 3.53 10.00 -4.23
CA SER A 39 3.90 11.37 -3.88
C SER A 39 5.39 11.47 -3.53
N ASP A 40 5.87 12.69 -3.43
CA ASP A 40 7.22 13.00 -2.99
C ASP A 40 7.24 13.47 -1.54
N GLN A 41 8.30 13.09 -0.83
CA GLN A 41 8.61 13.61 0.51
C GLN A 41 9.94 14.38 0.52
N PRO A 42 10.06 15.41 1.36
CA PRO A 42 11.28 16.19 1.49
C PRO A 42 12.53 15.32 1.68
N GLY A 43 13.48 15.49 0.78
CA GLY A 43 14.81 14.90 0.82
C GLY A 43 15.73 15.71 -0.07
N ASP A 44 16.44 15.05 -0.99
CA ASP A 44 17.26 15.74 -1.99
C ASP A 44 16.47 16.07 -3.28
N ILE A 45 15.13 16.02 -3.24
CA ILE A 45 14.26 16.33 -4.39
C ILE A 45 14.50 17.74 -4.94
N GLY A 46 14.94 18.66 -4.07
CA GLY A 46 15.29 20.04 -4.45
C GLY A 46 16.51 20.17 -5.35
N ASP A 47 17.31 19.10 -5.52
CA ASP A 47 18.41 19.06 -6.48
C ASP A 47 17.92 18.85 -7.93
N PHE A 48 16.66 18.46 -8.13
CA PHE A 48 16.09 18.08 -9.42
C PHE A 48 15.27 19.21 -10.07
N GLU A 49 15.45 19.40 -11.37
CA GLU A 49 14.49 20.11 -12.22
C GLU A 49 13.28 19.22 -12.55
N SER A 50 13.53 17.93 -12.79
CA SER A 50 12.49 16.91 -12.96
C SER A 50 12.98 15.55 -12.45
N LEU A 51 12.08 14.76 -11.88
CA LEU A 51 12.36 13.41 -11.43
C LEU A 51 11.17 12.52 -11.78
N VAL A 52 11.21 11.91 -12.94
CA VAL A 52 10.12 11.10 -13.49
C VAL A 52 10.34 9.64 -13.14
N VAL A 53 9.38 9.03 -12.46
CA VAL A 53 9.34 7.59 -12.18
C VAL A 53 8.29 6.93 -13.05
N THR A 54 8.56 5.71 -13.54
CA THR A 54 7.59 4.90 -14.26
C THR A 54 7.21 3.69 -13.42
N VAL A 55 5.95 3.61 -13.01
CA VAL A 55 5.39 2.47 -12.28
C VAL A 55 4.80 1.47 -13.28
N SER A 56 5.16 0.20 -13.16
CA SER A 56 4.78 -0.86 -14.10
C SER A 56 4.15 -2.09 -13.42
N GLU A 57 4.28 -2.22 -12.12
CA GLU A 57 3.76 -3.36 -11.35
C GLU A 57 3.36 -2.92 -9.94
N VAL A 58 2.28 -3.51 -9.43
CA VAL A 58 1.95 -3.48 -8.01
C VAL A 58 1.86 -4.92 -7.51
N ARG A 59 2.51 -5.21 -6.38
CA ARG A 59 2.34 -6.48 -5.68
C ARG A 59 1.82 -6.24 -4.28
N ILE A 60 0.78 -6.97 -3.90
CA ILE A 60 0.08 -6.80 -2.64
C ILE A 60 0.11 -8.13 -1.89
N GLN A 61 0.52 -8.10 -0.63
CA GLN A 61 0.57 -9.28 0.23
C GLN A 61 -0.61 -9.27 1.22
N PRO A 62 -1.62 -10.13 1.04
CA PRO A 62 -2.60 -10.42 2.08
C PRO A 62 -1.91 -11.02 3.31
N ALA A 63 -2.40 -10.71 4.51
CA ALA A 63 -1.88 -11.27 5.76
C ALA A 63 -2.07 -12.80 5.81
N ASP A 64 -3.20 -13.28 5.29
CA ASP A 64 -3.55 -14.69 5.19
C ASP A 64 -3.76 -15.10 3.72
N GLY A 65 -2.71 -15.02 2.90
CA GLY A 65 -2.82 -15.38 1.49
C GLY A 65 -1.50 -15.41 0.70
N ASP A 66 -1.62 -15.77 -0.57
CA ASP A 66 -0.51 -15.72 -1.52
C ASP A 66 -0.31 -14.29 -2.06
N LEU A 67 0.94 -13.96 -2.41
CA LEU A 67 1.28 -12.67 -3.01
C LEU A 67 0.49 -12.43 -4.30
N ILE A 68 -0.23 -11.33 -4.36
CA ILE A 68 -0.96 -10.88 -5.54
C ILE A 68 0.00 -10.00 -6.36
N THR A 69 0.12 -10.26 -7.66
CA THR A 69 0.97 -9.49 -8.56
C THR A 69 0.15 -9.01 -9.75
N GLU A 70 0.13 -7.69 -9.94
CA GLU A 70 -0.62 -7.04 -11.00
C GLU A 70 0.33 -6.15 -11.81
N SER A 71 0.45 -6.46 -13.10
CA SER A 71 1.08 -5.53 -14.04
C SER A 71 0.11 -4.39 -14.32
N VAL A 72 0.62 -3.16 -14.27
CA VAL A 72 -0.14 -1.97 -14.63
C VAL A 72 0.38 -1.40 -15.93
N ASP A 73 -0.43 -0.57 -16.60
CA ASP A 73 0.08 0.24 -17.70
C ASP A 73 1.22 1.12 -17.17
N ASP A 74 2.30 1.28 -17.92
CA ASP A 74 3.44 2.13 -17.50
C ASP A 74 2.94 3.56 -17.20
N VAL A 75 2.77 3.88 -15.92
CA VAL A 75 2.31 5.19 -15.45
C VAL A 75 3.52 6.01 -15.02
N THR A 76 3.74 7.13 -15.70
CA THR A 76 4.81 8.07 -15.34
C THR A 76 4.34 9.07 -14.28
N ALA A 77 5.18 9.41 -13.30
CA ALA A 77 4.91 10.44 -12.31
C ALA A 77 6.16 11.30 -12.12
N ASP A 78 6.03 12.62 -12.32
CA ASP A 78 7.12 13.55 -12.02
C ASP A 78 7.02 14.00 -10.56
N LEU A 79 7.90 13.47 -9.72
CA LEU A 79 7.91 13.68 -8.27
C LEU A 79 8.13 15.14 -7.90
N THR A 80 8.84 15.90 -8.73
CA THR A 80 9.02 17.35 -8.50
C THR A 80 7.70 18.12 -8.53
N ASN A 81 6.68 17.58 -9.23
CA ASN A 81 5.34 18.15 -9.30
C ASN A 81 4.40 17.63 -8.19
N LEU A 82 4.82 16.62 -7.41
CA LEU A 82 4.03 15.91 -6.39
C LEU A 82 4.51 16.19 -4.96
N GLN A 83 5.05 17.39 -4.73
CA GLN A 83 5.46 17.85 -3.40
C GLN A 83 4.26 18.34 -2.56
N GLY A 84 4.34 18.15 -1.24
CA GLY A 84 3.30 18.53 -0.29
C GLY A 84 2.09 17.61 -0.41
N ASP A 85 0.88 18.15 -0.32
CA ASP A 85 -0.37 17.36 -0.35
C ASP A 85 -0.74 16.81 -1.76
N LYS A 86 0.19 16.82 -2.72
CA LYS A 86 -0.07 16.42 -4.10
C LYS A 86 0.32 14.97 -4.32
N GLN A 87 -0.56 14.21 -4.94
CA GLN A 87 -0.35 12.81 -5.25
C GLN A 87 -0.88 12.45 -6.64
N LYS A 88 -0.39 11.35 -7.21
CA LYS A 88 -0.86 10.81 -8.49
C LYS A 88 -1.28 9.35 -8.35
N LEU A 89 -2.48 9.01 -8.81
CA LEU A 89 -2.94 7.63 -8.91
C LEU A 89 -2.11 6.86 -9.95
N VAL A 90 -1.57 5.70 -9.57
CA VAL A 90 -0.75 4.84 -10.43
C VAL A 90 -1.34 3.44 -10.63
N ALA A 91 -2.22 3.00 -9.74
CA ALA A 91 -2.89 1.71 -9.86
C ALA A 91 -4.24 1.68 -9.12
N GLN A 92 -5.15 0.84 -9.59
CA GLN A 92 -6.36 0.45 -8.88
C GLN A 92 -6.52 -1.06 -8.96
N SER A 93 -6.70 -1.70 -7.80
CA SER A 93 -6.82 -3.15 -7.67
C SER A 93 -8.13 -3.52 -6.98
N GLU A 94 -8.87 -4.47 -7.54
CA GLU A 94 -10.03 -5.07 -6.86
C GLU A 94 -9.57 -6.28 -6.05
N LEU A 95 -9.70 -6.20 -4.73
CA LEU A 95 -9.14 -7.16 -3.79
C LEU A 95 -10.23 -7.77 -2.90
N GLU A 96 -9.97 -8.98 -2.41
CA GLU A 96 -10.84 -9.60 -1.41
C GLU A 96 -10.76 -8.81 -0.09
N PRO A 97 -11.88 -8.64 0.63
CA PRO A 97 -11.86 -8.00 1.93
C PRO A 97 -10.98 -8.76 2.93
N GLY A 98 -10.17 -8.04 3.70
CA GLY A 98 -9.24 -8.65 4.67
C GLY A 98 -8.07 -7.74 5.03
N GLU A 99 -7.16 -8.26 5.85
CA GLU A 99 -5.92 -7.56 6.24
C GLU A 99 -4.77 -7.83 5.25
N TYR A 100 -3.95 -6.81 5.04
CA TYR A 100 -2.83 -6.80 4.11
C TYR A 100 -1.59 -6.20 4.79
N GLU A 101 -0.42 -6.75 4.52
CA GLU A 101 0.82 -6.44 5.26
C GLU A 101 1.87 -5.72 4.40
N HIS A 102 1.89 -5.94 3.08
CA HIS A 102 2.89 -5.34 2.20
C HIS A 102 2.30 -4.83 0.90
N VAL A 103 2.80 -3.68 0.45
CA VAL A 103 2.66 -3.21 -0.92
C VAL A 103 4.05 -3.04 -1.51
N HIS A 104 4.26 -3.57 -2.72
CA HIS A 104 5.47 -3.37 -3.49
C HIS A 104 5.13 -2.67 -4.79
N LEU A 105 5.84 -1.58 -5.07
CA LEU A 105 5.74 -0.88 -6.36
C LEU A 105 6.95 -1.23 -7.23
N GLY A 106 6.66 -1.85 -8.37
CA GLY A 106 7.65 -2.10 -9.41
C GLY A 106 7.86 -0.83 -10.23
N ILE A 107 9.10 -0.34 -10.22
CA ILE A 107 9.53 0.83 -10.99
C ILE A 107 10.32 0.32 -12.18
N SER A 108 9.84 0.56 -13.39
CA SER A 108 10.49 0.14 -14.62
C SER A 108 11.57 1.13 -15.08
N ASN A 109 11.43 2.41 -14.73
CA ASN A 109 12.36 3.45 -15.11
C ASN A 109 12.37 4.63 -14.12
N VAL A 110 13.52 5.29 -14.00
CA VAL A 110 13.66 6.58 -13.30
C VAL A 110 14.53 7.51 -14.13
N GLU A 111 14.00 8.68 -14.47
CA GLU A 111 14.67 9.71 -15.26
C GLU A 111 14.79 11.00 -14.43
N GLY A 112 16.02 11.33 -14.02
CA GLY A 112 16.30 12.53 -13.24
C GLY A 112 17.07 13.56 -14.04
N THR A 113 16.57 14.79 -14.08
CA THR A 113 17.31 15.98 -14.55
C THR A 113 17.57 16.89 -13.37
N LEU A 114 18.83 17.23 -13.11
CA LEU A 114 19.23 18.15 -12.04
C LEU A 114 18.90 19.61 -12.39
N SER A 115 18.88 20.49 -11.40
CA SER A 115 18.60 21.93 -11.60
C SER A 115 19.62 22.66 -12.49
N ASP A 116 20.78 22.07 -12.75
CA ASP A 116 21.76 22.60 -13.71
C ASP A 116 21.54 22.08 -15.16
N GLY A 117 20.52 21.25 -15.37
CA GLY A 117 20.14 20.64 -16.64
C GLY A 117 20.89 19.35 -16.97
N SER A 118 21.74 18.83 -16.09
CA SER A 118 22.43 17.56 -16.31
C SER A 118 21.60 16.35 -15.87
N ASP A 119 21.81 15.19 -16.51
CA ASP A 119 21.18 13.94 -16.12
C ASP A 119 21.76 13.41 -14.80
N ALA A 120 20.89 12.90 -13.93
CA ALA A 120 21.25 12.20 -12.71
C ALA A 120 20.97 10.70 -12.83
N ALA A 121 21.95 9.89 -12.43
CA ALA A 121 21.72 8.47 -12.21
C ALA A 121 20.95 8.27 -10.89
N VAL A 122 19.76 7.68 -10.98
CA VAL A 122 18.88 7.40 -9.84
C VAL A 122 18.52 5.92 -9.84
N ASP A 123 18.98 5.19 -8.83
CA ASP A 123 18.63 3.79 -8.62
C ASP A 123 17.46 3.69 -7.63
N THR A 124 16.71 2.59 -7.65
CA THR A 124 15.75 2.29 -6.58
C THR A 124 16.46 1.59 -5.41
N ALA A 125 15.90 1.71 -4.20
CA ALA A 125 16.44 1.08 -2.99
C ALA A 125 16.40 -0.47 -2.99
N GLY A 126 16.00 -1.11 -4.10
CA GLY A 126 15.99 -2.55 -4.28
C GLY A 126 15.71 -2.95 -5.73
N GLU A 127 16.38 -4.03 -6.17
CA GLU A 127 16.26 -4.55 -7.55
C GLU A 127 14.84 -5.04 -7.87
N ALA A 128 14.05 -5.39 -6.86
CA ALA A 128 12.67 -5.87 -7.01
C ALA A 128 11.61 -4.75 -6.93
N GLY A 129 12.00 -3.49 -6.83
CA GLY A 129 11.09 -2.36 -6.60
C GLY A 129 11.05 -1.90 -5.13
N LEU A 130 10.11 -1.02 -4.82
CA LEU A 130 10.02 -0.31 -3.54
C LEU A 130 8.97 -1.00 -2.65
N LYS A 131 9.41 -1.49 -1.48
CA LYS A 131 8.57 -2.19 -0.51
C LYS A 131 8.08 -1.23 0.58
N PHE A 132 6.79 -1.31 0.87
CA PHE A 132 6.11 -0.65 1.98
C PHE A 132 5.56 -1.72 2.93
N GLN A 133 5.83 -1.57 4.22
CA GLN A 133 5.50 -2.55 5.29
C GLN A 133 5.13 -1.88 6.61
N THR A 134 5.01 -0.56 6.59
CA THR A 134 4.59 0.29 7.69
C THR A 134 3.64 1.31 7.08
N PHE A 135 2.52 1.54 7.74
CA PHE A 135 1.40 2.33 7.27
C PHE A 135 0.94 3.24 8.40
N VAL A 136 0.38 4.39 8.05
CA VAL A 136 -0.33 5.28 8.98
C VAL A 136 -1.81 5.14 8.70
N VAL A 137 -2.53 4.48 9.61
CA VAL A 137 -3.97 4.23 9.53
C VAL A 137 -4.63 5.05 10.64
N ASP A 138 -5.56 5.93 10.28
CA ASP A 138 -6.25 6.83 11.22
C ASP A 138 -5.29 7.68 12.10
N GLY A 139 -4.10 7.99 11.57
CA GLY A 139 -3.07 8.78 12.27
C GLY A 139 -2.20 7.98 13.23
N GLU A 140 -2.32 6.65 13.26
CA GLU A 140 -1.52 5.74 14.07
C GLU A 140 -0.69 4.80 13.17
N GLU A 141 0.56 4.54 13.55
CA GLU A 141 1.41 3.58 12.83
C GLU A 141 0.86 2.15 12.96
N SER A 142 0.88 1.41 11.86
CA SER A 142 0.41 0.04 11.73
C SER A 142 1.33 -0.75 10.79
N GLU A 143 1.43 -2.06 11.01
CA GLU A 143 2.11 -3.00 10.11
C GLU A 143 1.13 -3.62 9.09
N THR A 144 -0.17 -3.34 9.23
CA THR A 144 -1.23 -3.83 8.35
C THR A 144 -2.23 -2.73 7.99
N PHE A 145 -2.99 -2.96 6.91
CA PHE A 145 -4.17 -2.19 6.56
C PHE A 145 -5.29 -3.13 6.10
N GLU A 146 -6.54 -2.64 6.11
CA GLU A 146 -7.72 -3.46 5.78
C GLU A 146 -8.29 -3.06 4.42
N ILE A 147 -8.58 -4.02 3.55
CA ILE A 147 -9.49 -3.78 2.42
C ILE A 147 -10.90 -4.15 2.87
N ARG A 148 -11.85 -3.22 2.72
CA ARG A 148 -13.27 -3.43 3.07
C ARG A 148 -14.12 -3.61 1.83
N SER A 149 -15.15 -4.46 1.93
CA SER A 149 -16.12 -4.66 0.85
C SER A 149 -16.79 -3.34 0.49
N ASP A 150 -16.94 -3.09 -0.81
CA ASP A 150 -17.67 -1.93 -1.35
C ASP A 150 -17.09 -0.56 -0.92
N GLU A 151 -15.85 -0.53 -0.43
CA GLU A 151 -15.11 0.68 -0.06
C GLU A 151 -13.85 0.86 -0.93
N THR A 152 -13.37 2.10 -1.01
CA THR A 152 -12.05 2.41 -1.57
C THR A 152 -11.07 2.68 -0.44
N THR A 153 -10.02 1.88 -0.40
CA THR A 153 -8.83 2.11 0.42
C THR A 153 -7.81 2.87 -0.41
N SER A 154 -7.52 4.11 -0.03
CA SER A 154 -6.50 4.94 -0.66
C SER A 154 -5.18 4.71 0.06
N PHE A 155 -4.16 4.27 -0.67
CA PHE A 155 -2.79 4.08 -0.20
C PHE A 155 -1.89 5.06 -0.95
N THR A 156 -1.16 5.89 -0.23
CA THR A 156 -0.20 6.82 -0.82
C THR A 156 1.22 6.36 -0.52
N ALA A 157 1.94 5.99 -1.58
CA ALA A 157 3.34 5.61 -1.53
C ALA A 157 4.24 6.84 -1.67
N ASP A 158 4.88 7.18 -0.56
CA ASP A 158 5.85 8.28 -0.53
C ASP A 158 7.25 7.84 -0.92
N PHE A 159 7.89 8.65 -1.75
CA PHE A 159 9.26 8.47 -2.17
C PHE A 159 10.13 9.65 -1.79
N THR A 160 11.42 9.40 -1.60
CA THR A 160 12.41 10.47 -1.48
C THR A 160 13.71 10.10 -2.19
N PRO A 161 14.25 10.96 -3.08
CA PRO A 161 15.59 10.75 -3.60
C PRO A 161 16.62 11.13 -2.53
N VAL A 162 17.62 10.26 -2.37
CA VAL A 162 18.74 10.46 -1.43
C VAL A 162 20.05 10.39 -2.17
N LYS A 163 20.83 11.47 -2.10
CA LYS A 163 22.13 11.60 -2.74
C LYS A 163 23.14 10.64 -2.11
N GLN A 164 23.79 9.84 -2.94
CA GLN A 164 24.88 8.97 -2.53
C GLN A 164 26.20 9.77 -2.45
N GLY A 165 26.96 9.53 -1.38
CA GLY A 165 28.28 10.12 -1.24
C GLY A 165 29.28 9.58 -2.27
N GLY A 166 30.03 10.48 -2.92
CA GLY A 166 31.21 10.15 -3.73
C GLY A 166 30.95 9.87 -5.22
N SER A 167 29.76 9.43 -5.63
CA SER A 167 29.39 9.17 -7.03
C SER A 167 28.54 10.27 -7.66
N GLY A 168 27.82 11.07 -6.85
CA GLY A 168 26.82 12.02 -7.34
C GLY A 168 25.51 11.36 -7.82
N SER A 169 25.36 10.04 -7.66
CA SER A 169 24.12 9.31 -7.93
C SER A 169 23.13 9.44 -6.78
N TYR A 170 21.87 9.05 -7.01
CA TYR A 170 20.81 9.07 -6.02
C TYR A 170 20.21 7.67 -5.84
N VAL A 171 19.59 7.44 -4.68
CA VAL A 171 18.70 6.31 -4.45
C VAL A 171 17.31 6.84 -4.17
N LEU A 172 16.33 6.39 -4.95
CA LEU A 172 14.91 6.57 -4.64
C LEU A 172 14.52 5.57 -3.56
N ARG A 173 14.08 6.09 -2.40
CA ARG A 173 13.71 5.29 -1.23
C ARG A 173 12.22 5.41 -0.92
N PRO A 174 11.58 4.34 -0.43
CA PRO A 174 10.27 4.48 0.21
C PRO A 174 10.44 5.22 1.54
N VAL A 175 9.50 6.09 1.88
CA VAL A 175 9.41 6.76 3.19
C VAL A 175 8.31 6.07 3.98
N ALA A 176 8.70 5.35 5.04
CA ALA A 176 7.78 4.48 5.79
C ALA A 176 6.81 5.26 6.71
N ASP A 177 7.27 6.36 7.30
CA ASP A 177 6.52 7.11 8.32
C ASP A 177 5.34 7.94 7.76
N GLU A 178 5.22 8.07 6.44
CA GLU A 178 4.18 8.90 5.79
C GLU A 178 3.29 8.13 4.81
N VAL A 179 3.48 6.81 4.73
CA VAL A 179 2.62 5.90 3.98
C VAL A 179 1.21 5.95 4.55
N THR A 180 0.35 6.77 3.95
CA THR A 180 -0.98 7.02 4.51
C THR A 180 -1.99 6.05 3.90
N VAL A 181 -2.83 5.48 4.76
CA VAL A 181 -4.01 4.72 4.36
C VAL A 181 -5.28 5.43 4.82
N ALA A 182 -6.18 5.71 3.89
CA ALA A 182 -7.48 6.32 4.14
C ALA A 182 -8.61 5.49 3.53
N TYR A 183 -9.79 5.55 4.14
CA TYR A 183 -10.96 4.78 3.71
C TYR A 183 -12.09 5.72 3.30
N GLU A 184 -12.63 5.48 2.11
CA GLU A 184 -13.75 6.25 1.57
C GLU A 184 -14.93 5.31 1.29
N GLU A 185 -16.09 5.60 1.90
CA GLU A 185 -17.34 4.93 1.55
C GLU A 185 -17.81 5.39 0.17
N VAL A 186 -18.15 4.44 -0.71
CA VAL A 186 -18.83 4.78 -1.95
C VAL A 186 -20.28 5.14 -1.61
N THR A 187 -20.61 6.43 -1.57
CA THR A 187 -22.01 6.85 -1.42
C THR A 187 -22.78 6.45 -2.69
N ALA A 188 -23.44 5.29 -2.66
CA ALA A 188 -24.36 4.90 -3.71
C ALA A 188 -25.50 5.92 -3.75
N THR A 189 -25.50 6.82 -4.74
CA THR A 189 -26.63 7.71 -5.01
C THR A 189 -27.79 6.85 -5.47
N THR A 190 -28.62 6.41 -4.52
CA THR A 190 -29.91 5.79 -4.84
C THR A 190 -30.80 6.91 -5.38
N SER A 191 -30.93 6.96 -6.71
CA SER A 191 -31.92 7.80 -7.36
C SER A 191 -33.31 7.23 -7.03
N ALA A 192 -34.11 8.01 -6.30
CA ALA A 192 -35.49 7.70 -5.95
C ALA A 192 -36.47 7.95 -7.11
#